data_AF-W1XK67-F1
#
_entry.id   AF-W1XK67-F1
#
_cell.length_a   1.000
_cell.length_b   1.000
_cell.length_c   1.000
_cell.angle_alpha   90.00
_cell.angle_beta   90.00
_cell.angle_gamma   90.00
#
_symmetry.space_group_name_H-M   'P 1'
#
loop_
_entity.id
_entity.type
_entity.pdbx_description
1 polymer ?
#
loop_
_entity_poly.entity_id
_entity_poly.type
_entity_poly.pdbx_seq_one_letter_code
_entity_poly.pdbx_strand_id
1 'polypeptide(L)' 'MSDNIRVGLIGYGYASKTFHAPLIAGTPGLELAVISSSDETKVK' A
#
# COMPACT_ATOMS: atom_id res chain seq x y z
N MET A 1 8.01 -14.13 -16.16
CA MET A 1 6.91 -13.39 -15.52
C MET A 1 7.44 -12.01 -15.20
N SER A 2 6.84 -10.98 -15.76
CA SER A 2 7.24 -9.58 -15.58
C SER A 2 7.28 -9.23 -14.09
N ASP A 3 8.37 -8.60 -13.64
CA ASP A 3 8.55 -8.17 -12.25
C ASP A 3 7.33 -7.39 -11.74
N ASN A 4 6.89 -7.69 -10.51
CA ASN A 4 5.81 -6.93 -9.88
C ASN A 4 6.18 -5.44 -9.80
N ILE A 5 5.22 -4.57 -10.10
CA ILE A 5 5.36 -3.14 -9.93
C ILE A 5 5.32 -2.83 -8.44
N ARG A 6 6.44 -2.32 -7.92
CA ARG A 6 6.57 -1.93 -6.52
C ARG A 6 5.89 -0.59 -6.29
N VAL A 7 4.89 -0.57 -5.41
CA VAL A 7 4.07 0.60 -5.10
C VAL A 7 4.44 1.11 -3.71
N GLY A 8 4.66 2.43 -3.60
CA GLY A 8 4.77 3.13 -2.32
C GLY A 8 3.47 3.87 -2.00
N LEU A 9 2.94 3.69 -0.80
CA LEU A 9 1.73 4.36 -0.30
C LEU A 9 2.11 5.51 0.63
N ILE A 10 1.69 6.74 0.30
CA ILE A 10 1.96 7.93 1.13
C ILE A 10 0.70 8.30 1.92
N GLY A 11 0.85 8.37 3.23
CA GLY A 11 -0.23 8.58 4.19
C GLY A 11 -1.02 7.30 4.46
N TYR A 12 -1.28 7.01 5.74
CA TYR A 12 -2.11 5.88 6.15
C TYR A 12 -3.37 6.33 6.90
N GLY A 13 -4.18 7.13 6.19
CA GLY A 13 -5.51 7.57 6.64
C GLY A 13 -6.63 6.59 6.25
N TYR A 14 -7.88 7.03 6.35
CA TYR A 14 -9.05 6.21 6.04
C TYR A 14 -9.05 5.68 4.60
N ALA A 15 -8.82 6.55 3.61
CA ALA A 15 -8.82 6.14 2.21
C ALA A 15 -7.70 5.13 1.89
N SER A 16 -6.49 5.40 2.41
CA SER A 16 -5.33 4.53 2.24
C SER A 16 -5.54 3.15 2.85
N LYS A 17 -6.10 3.09 4.06
CA LYS A 17 -6.37 1.84 4.77
C LYS A 17 -7.52 1.03 4.16
N THR A 18 -8.60 1.69 3.76
CA THR A 18 -9.84 1.03 3.32
C THR A 18 -9.84 0.69 1.83
N PHE A 19 -9.18 1.52 1.00
CA PHE A 19 -9.21 1.35 -0.46
C PHE A 19 -7.83 1.06 -1.03
N HIS A 20 -6.86 1.96 -0.86
CA HIS A 20 -5.59 1.84 -1.59
C HIS A 20 -4.80 0.59 -1.20
N ALA A 21 -4.57 0.32 0.09
CA ALA A 21 -3.83 -0.86 0.51
C ALA A 21 -4.54 -2.18 0.08
N PRO A 22 -5.85 -2.37 0.30
CA PRO A 22 -6.56 -3.57 -0.18
C PRO A 22 -6.56 -3.72 -1.70
N LEU A 23 -6.75 -2.63 -2.46
CA LEU A 23 -6.78 -2.69 -3.93
C LEU A 23 -5.39 -2.99 -4.51
N ILE A 24 -4.32 -2.42 -3.95
CA ILE A 24 -2.95 -2.75 -4.36
C ILE A 24 -2.67 -4.24 -4.08
N ALA A 25 -3.03 -4.75 -2.90
CA ALA A 25 -2.85 -6.16 -2.55
C ALA A 25 -3.68 -7.13 -3.42
N GLY A 26 -4.86 -6.68 -3.86
CA GLY A 26 -5.76 -7.47 -4.72
C GLY A 26 -5.44 -7.40 -6.22
N THR A 27 -4.50 -6.54 -6.66
CA THR A 27 -4.19 -6.35 -8.08
C THR A 27 -2.98 -7.20 -8.48
N PRO A 28 -3.15 -8.21 -9.35
CA PRO A 28 -2.02 -8.99 -9.84
C PRO A 28 -0.98 -8.12 -10.54
N GLY A 29 0.30 -8.36 -10.25
CA GLY A 29 1.39 -7.56 -10.81
C GLY A 29 1.72 -6.29 -10.02
N LEU A 30 1.02 -6.01 -8.92
CA LEU A 30 1.38 -4.95 -7.97
C LEU A 30 1.89 -5.55 -6.66
N GLU A 31 2.87 -4.89 -6.05
CA GLU A 31 3.40 -5.22 -4.73
C GLU A 31 3.48 -3.95 -3.88
N LEU A 32 2.76 -3.91 -2.75
CA LEU A 32 2.87 -2.81 -1.80
C LEU A 32 4.21 -2.91 -1.06
N ALA A 33 5.19 -2.13 -1.51
CA ALA A 33 6.57 -2.23 -1.03
C ALA A 33 6.81 -1.38 0.23
N VAL A 34 6.20 -0.18 0.31
CA VAL A 34 6.41 0.73 1.44
C VAL A 34 5.14 1.51 1.77
N ILE A 35 4.99 1.89 3.05
CA ILE A 35 3.97 2.84 3.50
C ILE A 35 4.66 3.95 4.28
N SER A 36 4.53 5.20 3.82
CA SER A 36 4.99 6.38 4.55
C SER A 36 3.84 6.94 5.37
N SER A 37 3.94 6.88 6.70
CA SER A 37 2.94 7.43 7.62
C SER A 37 3.62 8.28 8.69
N SER A 38 2.99 9.37 9.11
CA SER A 38 3.44 10.15 10.27
C SER A 38 3.19 9.42 11.60
N ASP A 39 2.35 8.38 11.58
CA ASP A 39 1.99 7.59 12.74
C ASP A 39 2.19 6.10 12.41
N GLU A 40 3.24 5.51 12.97
CA GLU A 40 3.61 4.10 12.77
C GLU A 40 2.54 3.16 13.34
N THR A 41 1.85 3.55 14.41
CA THR A 41 0.86 2.69 15.08
C THR A 41 -0.34 2.38 14.18
N LYS A 42 -0.60 3.23 13.19
CA LYS A 42 -1.67 3.02 12.22
C LYS A 42 -1.31 1.99 11.14
N VAL A 43 -0.02 1.74 10.92
CA VAL A 43 0.50 0.88 9.85
C VAL A 43 0.80 -0.55 10.32
N LYS A 44 1.03 -0.75 11.63
CA LYS A 44 1.35 -2.05 12.23
C LYS A 44 0.20 -3.06 12.18
#